data_AF-A0A6P1WZL1-F1
#
_entry.id   AF-A0A6P1WZL1-F1
#
_cell.length_a   1.000
_cell.length_b   1.000
_cell.length_c   1.000
_cell.angle_alpha   90.00
_cell.angle_beta   90.00
_cell.angle_gamma   90.00
#
_symmetry.space_group_name_H-M   'P 1'
#
loop_
_entity.id
_entity.type
_entity.pdbx_description
1 polymer ?
#
loop_
_entity_poly.entity_id
_entity_poly.type
_entity_poly.pdbx_seq_one_letter_code
_entity_poly.pdbx_strand_id
1 'polypeptide(L)' 'MLALGDLLLYFEATSLAAGIFSLWHLNSDDAKLRKVGLIWFIVNMLNIFVLTPLIIFVLFFGLGF' A
#
# COMPACT_ATOMS: atom_id res chain seq x y z
N MET A 1 -6.86 8.38 18.71
CA MET A 1 -6.99 6.92 18.51
C MET A 1 -7.91 6.58 17.33
N LEU A 2 -9.14 7.12 17.25
CA LEU A 2 -10.06 6.90 16.11
C LEU A 2 -9.48 7.31 14.73
N ALA A 3 -9.00 8.55 14.58
CA ALA A 3 -8.50 9.05 13.28
C ALA A 3 -7.26 8.31 12.72
N LEU A 4 -6.41 7.75 13.58
CA LEU A 4 -5.24 6.96 13.16
C LEU A 4 -5.60 5.50 12.84
N GLY A 5 -6.63 4.95 13.50
CA GLY A 5 -7.20 3.65 13.13
C GLY A 5 -7.91 3.72 11.77
N ASP A 6 -8.63 4.81 11.52
CA ASP A 6 -9.22 5.09 10.20
C ASP A 6 -8.13 5.23 9.13
N LEU A 7 -7.01 5.89 9.44
CA LEU A 7 -5.86 6.01 8.54
C LEU A 7 -5.28 4.65 8.14
N LEU A 8 -5.15 3.72 9.09
CA LEU A 8 -4.68 2.36 8.80
C LEU A 8 -5.64 1.62 7.86
N LEU A 9 -6.95 1.68 8.15
CA LEU A 9 -7.96 1.06 7.29
C LEU A 9 -7.98 1.65 5.88
N TYR A 10 -7.91 2.98 5.75
CA TYR A 10 -7.84 3.65 4.45
C TYR A 10 -6.56 3.27 3.68
N PHE A 11 -5.44 3.16 4.39
CA PHE A 11 -4.17 2.77 3.80
C PHE A 11 -4.21 1.33 3.27
N GLU A 12 -4.71 0.39 4.07
CA GLU A 12 -4.86 -1.01 3.67
C GLU A 12 -5.80 -1.17 2.47
N ALA A 13 -6.96 -0.49 2.48
CA ALA A 13 -7.90 -0.54 1.37
C ALA A 13 -7.32 0.04 0.07
N THR A 14 -6.60 1.16 0.16
CA THR A 14 -5.94 1.79 -1.00
C THR A 14 -4.81 0.92 -1.53
N SER A 15 -4.04 0.30 -0.63
CA SER A 15 -2.96 -0.60 -0.99
C SER A 15 -3.47 -1.89 -1.64
N LEU A 16 -4.59 -2.43 -1.18
CA LEU A 16 -5.26 -3.56 -1.82
C LEU A 16 -5.69 -3.20 -3.25
N ALA A 17 -6.32 -2.04 -3.44
CA ALA A 17 -6.73 -1.56 -4.76
C ALA A 17 -5.55 -1.37 -5.72
N ALA A 18 -4.44 -0.77 -5.24
CA ALA A 18 -3.21 -0.63 -6.00
C ALA A 18 -2.57 -1.99 -6.35
N GLY A 19 -2.66 -2.97 -5.45
CA GLY A 19 -2.24 -4.35 -5.69
C GLY A 19 -3.04 -5.02 -6.82
N ILE A 20 -4.37 -4.91 -6.78
CA ILE A 20 -5.25 -5.47 -7.83
C ILE A 20 -4.99 -4.78 -9.18
N PHE A 21 -4.88 -3.45 -9.19
CA PHE A 21 -4.61 -2.68 -10.40
C PHE A 21 -3.26 -3.04 -11.03
N SER A 22 -2.22 -3.19 -10.22
CA SER A 22 -0.89 -3.56 -10.70
C SER A 22 -0.83 -4.98 -11.24
N LEU A 23 -1.51 -5.93 -10.61
CA LEU A 23 -1.64 -7.31 -11.10
C LEU A 23 -2.40 -7.38 -12.44
N TRP A 24 -3.47 -6.58 -12.59
CA TRP A 24 -4.18 -6.48 -13.85
C TRP A 24 -3.28 -5.98 -14.99
N HIS A 25 -2.46 -4.95 -14.73
CA HIS A 25 -1.48 -4.43 -15.69
C HIS A 25 -0.35 -5.42 -15.99
N LEU A 26 0.08 -6.21 -15.00
CA LEU A 26 1.10 -7.25 -15.18
C LEU A 26 0.63 -8.36 -16.13
N ASN A 27 -0.67 -8.63 -16.17
CA ASN A 27 -1.28 -9.63 -17.05
C ASN A 27 -1.63 -9.09 -18.45
N SER A 28 -1.23 -7.86 -18.78
CA SER A 28 -1.45 -7.27 -20.11
C SER A 28 -0.45 -7.80 -21.14
N ASP A 29 -0.92 -8.00 -22.37
CA ASP A 29 -0.09 -8.37 -23.53
C ASP A 29 0.87 -7.25 -23.95
N ASP A 30 0.51 -5.98 -23.70
CA ASP A 30 1.38 -4.83 -23.95
C ASP A 30 2.54 -4.77 -22.94
N ALA A 31 3.77 -4.84 -23.45
CA ALA A 31 4.99 -4.78 -22.66
C ALA A 31 5.17 -3.46 -21.88
N LYS A 32 4.62 -2.33 -22.35
CA LYS A 32 4.61 -1.05 -21.62
C LYS A 32 3.68 -1.13 -20.42
N LEU A 33 2.46 -1.64 -20.62
CA LEU A 33 1.49 -1.79 -19.52
C LEU A 33 2.02 -2.75 -18.45
N ARG A 34 2.67 -3.85 -18.86
CA ARG A 34 3.31 -4.78 -17.91
C ARG A 34 4.42 -4.13 -17.08
N LYS A 35 5.25 -3.27 -17.67
CA LYS A 35 6.27 -2.50 -16.92
C LYS A 35 5.64 -1.52 -15.93
N VAL A 36 4.58 -0.82 -16.33
CA VAL A 36 3.83 0.07 -15.44
C VAL A 36 3.23 -0.73 -14.27
N GLY A 37 2.62 -1.88 -14.55
CA GLY A 37 2.12 -2.80 -13.53
C GLY A 37 3.20 -3.24 -12.56
N LEU A 38 4.39 -3.62 -13.05
CA LEU A 38 5.51 -4.03 -12.19
C LEU A 38 5.99 -2.91 -11.26
N ILE A 39 6.11 -1.68 -11.78
CA ILE A 39 6.53 -0.52 -10.98
C ILE A 39 5.51 -0.26 -9.87
N TRP A 40 4.22 -0.22 -10.20
CA TRP A 40 3.16 0.00 -9.22
C TRP A 40 3.07 -1.13 -8.20
N PHE A 41 3.32 -2.38 -8.60
CA PHE A 41 3.36 -3.52 -7.70
C PHE A 41 4.50 -3.38 -6.69
N ILE A 42 5.71 -3.02 -7.14
CA ILE A 42 6.87 -2.83 -6.26
C ILE A 42 6.64 -1.67 -5.30
N VAL A 43 6.13 -0.53 -5.79
CA VAL A 43 5.81 0.63 -4.94
C VAL A 43 4.76 0.26 -3.89
N ASN A 44 3.73 -0.50 -4.29
CA ASN A 44 2.71 -0.96 -3.34
C ASN A 44 3.29 -1.90 -2.28
N MET A 45 4.20 -2.80 -2.65
CA MET A 45 4.89 -3.67 -1.69
C MET A 45 5.74 -2.87 -0.71
N LEU A 46 6.52 -1.90 -1.18
CA LEU A 46 7.30 -1.02 -0.30
C LEU A 46 6.39 -0.24 0.66
N ASN A 47 5.28 0.27 0.16
CA ASN A 47 4.27 0.92 1.00
C ASN A 47 3.74 -0.02 2.09
N ILE A 48 3.39 -1.26 1.76
CA ILE A 48 2.92 -2.24 2.76
C ILE A 48 4.00 -2.54 3.80
N PHE A 49 5.23 -2.83 3.37
CA PHE A 49 6.30 -3.25 4.28
C PHE A 49 6.93 -2.12 5.09
N VAL A 50 6.80 -0.86 4.67
CA VAL A 50 7.42 0.29 5.35
C VAL A 50 6.37 1.12 6.08
N LEU A 51 5.28 1.50 5.40
CA LEU A 51 4.30 2.41 5.97
C LEU A 51 3.33 1.71 6.93
N THR A 52 2.92 0.46 6.68
CA THR A 52 2.06 -0.28 7.63
C THR A 52 2.72 -0.44 8.98
N PRO A 53 3.99 -0.93 9.09
CA PRO A 53 4.68 -1.02 10.37
C PRO A 53 4.88 0.35 11.01
N LEU A 54 5.14 1.40 10.22
CA LEU A 54 5.30 2.76 10.74
C LEU A 54 3.99 3.30 11.34
N ILE A 55 2.86 3.13 10.65
CA ILE A 55 1.54 3.55 11.14
C ILE A 55 1.18 2.78 12.41
N ILE A 56 1.43 1.47 12.44
CA ILE A 56 1.26 0.63 13.63
C ILE A 56 2.18 1.14 14.76
N PHE A 57 3.46 1.39 14.49
CA PHE A 57 4.39 1.91 15.48
C PHE A 57 3.90 3.23 16.09
N VAL A 58 3.46 4.18 15.27
CA VAL A 58 2.90 5.46 15.74
C VAL A 58 1.61 5.26 16.54
N LEU A 59 0.74 4.34 16.11
CA LEU A 59 -0.51 4.00 16.82
C LEU A 59 -0.26 3.47 18.24
N PHE A 60 0.70 2.58 18.41
CA PHE A 60 0.96 1.90 19.69
C PHE A 60 2.00 2.60 20.58
N PHE A 61 2.96 3.32 20.00
CA PHE A 61 4.10 3.91 20.72
C PHE A 61 4.20 5.44 20.58
N GLY A 62 3.52 6.06 19.60
CA GLY A 62 3.58 7.50 19.36
C GLY A 62 2.56 8.33 20.16
N LEU A 63 1.48 7.72 20.67
CA LEU A 63 0.40 8.42 21.40
C LEU A 63 0.65 8.59 22.91
N GLY A 64 1.88 8.34 23.39
CA GLY A 64 2.25 8.35 24.80
C GLY A 64 3.25 9.44 25.23
N PHE A 65 3.54 10.44 24.38
CA PHE A 65 4.35 11.61 24.71
C PHE A 65 3.51 12.88 24.78
#